data_AF-A0AAU5K7H6-F1
#
_entry.id   AF-A0AAU5K7H6-F1
#
_cell.length_a   1.000
_cell.length_b   1.000
_cell.length_c   1.000
_cell.angle_alpha   90.00
_cell.angle_beta   90.00
_cell.angle_gamma   90.00
#
_symmetry.space_group_name_H-M   'P 1'
#
loop_
_entity.id
_entity.type
_entity.pdbx_description
1 polymer ?
#
loop_
_entity_poly.entity_id
_entity_poly.type
_entity_poly.pdbx_seq_one_letter_code
_entity_poly.pdbx_strand_id
1 'polypeptide(L)'
;MITAPTELLSLPADLIALQQEVLSADRAVGDHALAVRGRRRAAFPATWQAVQRCTWEAGEQAEFDRRWEAYVRAGAAVRAHPVLVRARTLGIEATVLRALREAAAGPAGKGPSGRP
;
A
#
# COMPACT_ATOMS: atom_id res chain seq x y z
N MET A 1 38.55 5.80 4.54
CA MET A 1 37.13 6.00 4.91
C MET A 1 36.56 7.02 3.94
N ILE A 2 35.87 6.56 2.90
CA ILE A 2 35.20 7.46 1.94
C ILE A 2 33.77 7.62 2.47
N THR A 3 33.53 8.73 3.14
CA THR A 3 32.19 9.24 3.43
C THR A 3 31.57 9.64 2.09
N ALA A 4 30.72 8.77 1.54
CA ALA A 4 29.93 9.12 0.38
C ALA A 4 28.91 10.21 0.79
N PRO A 5 28.83 11.35 0.09
CA PRO A 5 27.89 12.41 0.42
C PRO A 5 26.46 11.91 0.21
N THR A 6 25.57 12.33 1.09
CA THR A 6 24.12 12.08 1.18
C THR A 6 23.32 12.45 -0.10
N GLU A 7 23.98 12.89 -1.18
CA GLU A 7 23.40 13.14 -2.50
C GLU A 7 23.11 11.86 -3.31
N LEU A 8 23.60 10.71 -2.85
CA LEU A 8 23.39 9.41 -3.51
C LEU A 8 21.99 8.85 -3.20
N LEU A 9 21.08 9.08 -4.15
CA LEU A 9 19.72 8.52 -4.34
C LEU A 9 18.58 9.53 -4.05
N SER A 10 18.59 10.69 -4.71
CA SER A 10 17.30 11.30 -5.08
C SER A 10 16.52 10.26 -5.87
N LEU A 11 15.50 9.67 -5.23
CA LEU A 11 14.67 8.65 -5.86
C LEU A 11 13.95 9.27 -7.06
N PRO A 12 13.86 8.54 -8.19
CA PRO A 12 13.13 9.03 -9.34
C PRO A 12 11.67 9.33 -9.00
N ALA A 13 11.15 10.45 -9.50
CA ALA A 13 9.79 10.90 -9.21
C ALA A 13 8.72 9.91 -9.71
N ASP A 14 8.99 9.23 -10.83
CA ASP A 14 8.15 8.17 -11.38
C ASP A 14 8.13 6.93 -10.47
N LEU A 15 9.27 6.52 -9.90
CA LEU A 15 9.29 5.44 -8.90
C LEU A 15 8.51 5.82 -7.63
N ILE A 16 8.63 7.07 -7.17
CA ILE A 16 7.82 7.58 -6.05
C ILE A 16 6.33 7.55 -6.39
N ALA A 17 5.95 7.99 -7.60
CA ALA A 17 4.57 7.96 -8.07
C ALA A 17 4.00 6.52 -8.10
N LEU A 18 4.76 5.55 -8.61
CA LEU A 18 4.37 4.14 -8.59
C LEU A 18 4.16 3.63 -7.15
N GLN A 19 5.01 4.03 -6.20
CA GLN A 19 4.82 3.66 -4.80
C GLN A 19 3.58 4.33 -4.19
N GLN A 20 3.27 5.56 -4.56
CA GLN A 20 2.05 6.24 -4.15
C GLN A 20 0.80 5.55 -4.72
N GLU A 21 0.86 5.07 -5.96
CA GLU A 21 -0.21 4.26 -6.56
C GLU A 21 -0.44 2.96 -5.78
N VAL A 22 0.62 2.27 -5.35
CA VAL A 22 0.52 1.09 -4.48
C VAL A 22 -0.21 1.44 -3.18
N LEU A 23 0.19 2.52 -2.52
CA LEU A 23 -0.43 2.97 -1.25
C LEU A 23 -1.89 3.41 -1.44
N SER A 24 -2.22 3.96 -2.60
CA SER A 24 -3.59 4.35 -2.95
C SER A 24 -4.47 3.11 -3.21
N ALA A 25 -3.94 2.14 -3.96
CA ALA A 25 -4.63 0.88 -4.22
C ALA A 25 -4.83 0.05 -2.94
N ASP A 26 -3.83 -0.03 -2.07
CA ASP A 26 -3.92 -0.70 -0.77
C ASP A 26 -5.03 -0.10 0.11
N ARG A 27 -5.06 1.24 0.21
CA ARG A 27 -6.15 1.97 0.89
C ARG A 27 -7.51 1.65 0.27
N ALA A 28 -7.63 1.67 -1.05
CA ALA A 28 -8.89 1.37 -1.73
C ALA A 28 -9.39 -0.06 -1.47
N VAL A 29 -8.49 -1.05 -1.40
CA VAL A 29 -8.83 -2.43 -1.00
C VAL A 29 -9.35 -2.46 0.44
N GLY A 30 -8.61 -1.84 1.37
CA GLY A 30 -8.98 -1.77 2.78
C GLY A 30 -10.32 -1.08 3.02
N ASP A 31 -10.53 0.08 2.39
CA ASP A 31 -11.75 0.87 2.50
C ASP A 31 -12.97 0.10 2.00
N HIS A 32 -12.85 -0.62 0.87
CA HIS A 32 -13.94 -1.45 0.36
C HIS A 32 -14.26 -2.61 1.31
N ALA A 33 -13.25 -3.31 1.83
CA ALA A 33 -13.46 -4.40 2.77
C ALA A 33 -14.14 -3.92 4.07
N LEU A 34 -13.72 -2.76 4.59
CA LEU A 34 -14.34 -2.13 5.76
C LEU A 34 -15.79 -1.69 5.46
N ALA A 35 -16.05 -1.12 4.28
CA ALA A 35 -17.40 -0.72 3.89
C ALA A 35 -18.34 -1.93 3.76
N VAL A 36 -17.90 -3.02 3.13
CA VAL A 36 -18.65 -4.30 3.06
C VAL A 36 -18.95 -4.80 4.47
N ARG A 37 -17.93 -4.87 5.33
CA ARG A 37 -18.10 -5.32 6.73
C ARG A 37 -19.10 -4.45 7.50
N GLY A 38 -19.07 -3.13 7.28
CA GLY A 38 -20.02 -2.18 7.85
C GLY A 38 -21.46 -2.47 7.42
N ARG A 39 -21.71 -2.57 6.10
CA ARG A 39 -23.03 -2.90 5.55
C ARG A 39 -23.54 -4.25 6.05
N ARG A 40 -22.68 -5.27 6.07
CA ARG A 40 -23.03 -6.62 6.55
C ARG A 40 -23.41 -6.62 8.03
N ARG A 41 -22.68 -5.90 8.87
CA ARG A 41 -23.01 -5.78 10.30
C ARG A 41 -24.34 -5.07 10.52
N ALA A 42 -24.65 -4.05 9.71
CA ALA A 42 -25.92 -3.35 9.77
C ALA A 42 -27.09 -4.24 9.31
N ALA A 43 -26.90 -5.04 8.25
CA ALA A 43 -27.91 -5.97 7.75
C ALA A 43 -28.15 -7.19 8.66
N PHE A 44 -27.10 -7.63 9.37
CA PHE A 44 -27.12 -8.83 10.21
C PHE A 44 -26.64 -8.51 11.64
N PRO A 45 -27.48 -7.81 12.44
CA PRO A 45 -27.10 -7.31 13.76
C PRO A 45 -26.99 -8.41 14.82
N ALA A 46 -27.68 -9.54 14.65
CA ALA A 46 -27.73 -10.58 15.68
C ALA A 46 -26.42 -11.38 15.77
N THR A 47 -26.06 -11.84 16.97
CA THR A 47 -24.79 -12.52 17.22
C THR A 47 -24.67 -13.84 16.46
N TRP A 48 -25.75 -14.62 16.38
CA TRP A 48 -25.82 -15.89 15.64
C TRP A 48 -25.73 -15.74 14.13
N GLN A 49 -25.88 -14.52 13.58
CA GLN A 49 -25.74 -14.25 12.14
C GLN A 49 -24.28 -14.03 11.71
N ALA A 50 -23.32 -14.61 12.44
CA ALA A 50 -21.90 -14.44 12.15
C ALA A 50 -21.52 -14.94 10.75
N VAL A 51 -22.13 -16.05 10.30
CA VAL A 51 -21.90 -16.60 8.97
C VAL A 51 -22.34 -15.62 7.88
N GLN A 52 -23.54 -15.06 7.98
CA GLN A 52 -24.07 -14.08 7.02
C GLN A 52 -23.22 -12.81 6.93
N ARG A 53 -22.53 -12.43 8.02
CA ARG A 53 -21.58 -11.31 8.02
C ARG A 53 -20.28 -11.61 7.28
N CYS A 54 -19.88 -12.88 7.24
CA CYS A 54 -18.67 -13.32 6.55
C CYS A 54 -18.93 -13.70 5.09
N THR A 55 -20.18 -13.98 4.72
CA THR A 55 -20.56 -14.25 3.33
C THR A 55 -20.64 -12.95 2.55
N TRP A 56 -19.82 -12.82 1.52
CA TRP A 56 -19.84 -11.69 0.58
C TRP A 56 -20.72 -12.02 -0.62
N GLU A 57 -21.42 -11.02 -1.15
CA GLU A 57 -22.14 -11.18 -2.41
C GLU A 57 -21.14 -11.25 -3.56
N ALA A 58 -21.53 -11.90 -4.66
CA ALA A 58 -20.69 -11.99 -5.86
C ALA A 58 -20.20 -10.61 -6.36
N GLY A 59 -21.06 -9.58 -6.30
CA GLY A 59 -20.67 -8.22 -6.67
C GLY A 59 -19.67 -7.56 -5.71
N GLU A 60 -19.74 -7.86 -4.42
CA GLU A 60 -18.81 -7.35 -3.42
C GLU A 60 -17.43 -8.00 -3.57
N GLN A 61 -17.41 -9.31 -3.83
CA GLN A 61 -16.20 -10.07 -4.11
C GLN A 61 -15.54 -9.60 -5.41
N ALA A 62 -16.29 -9.50 -6.51
CA ALA A 62 -15.73 -9.05 -7.79
C ALA A 62 -15.11 -7.64 -7.71
N GLU A 63 -15.73 -6.74 -6.95
CA GLU A 63 -15.23 -5.37 -6.77
C GLU A 63 -14.03 -5.30 -5.83
N PHE A 64 -13.89 -6.26 -4.91
CA PHE A 64 -12.65 -6.45 -4.15
C PHE A 64 -11.54 -7.00 -5.04
N ASP A 65 -11.82 -8.04 -5.82
CA ASP A 65 -10.85 -8.68 -6.70
C ASP A 65 -10.29 -7.68 -7.71
N ARG A 66 -11.13 -6.83 -8.32
CA ARG A 66 -10.68 -5.74 -9.21
C ARG A 66 -9.69 -4.79 -8.54
N ARG A 67 -9.94 -4.39 -7.29
CA ARG A 67 -9.02 -3.51 -6.55
C ARG A 67 -7.75 -4.23 -6.13
N TRP A 68 -7.87 -5.50 -5.76
CA TRP A 68 -6.74 -6.35 -5.45
C TRP A 68 -5.82 -6.51 -6.67
N GLU A 69 -6.37 -6.74 -7.85
CA GLU A 69 -5.62 -6.78 -9.11
C GLU A 69 -4.90 -5.46 -9.39
N ALA A 70 -5.53 -4.31 -9.12
CA ALA A 70 -4.89 -3.01 -9.26
C ALA A 70 -3.71 -2.85 -8.29
N TYR A 71 -3.88 -3.26 -7.03
CA TYR A 71 -2.79 -3.28 -6.03
C TYR A 71 -1.62 -4.18 -6.47
N VAL A 72 -1.92 -5.41 -6.92
CA VAL A 72 -0.92 -6.36 -7.40
C VAL A 72 -0.17 -5.79 -8.60
N ARG A 73 -0.89 -5.17 -9.55
CA ARG A 73 -0.31 -4.53 -10.75
C ARG A 73 0.61 -3.38 -10.39
N ALA A 74 0.17 -2.47 -9.51
CA ALA A 74 1.00 -1.37 -9.03
C ALA A 74 2.27 -1.89 -8.33
N GLY A 75 2.14 -2.92 -7.48
CA GLY A 75 3.28 -3.53 -6.80
C GLY A 75 4.26 -4.21 -7.77
N ALA A 76 3.74 -4.80 -8.85
CA ALA A 76 4.57 -5.36 -9.92
C ALA A 76 5.32 -4.27 -10.68
N ALA A 77 4.67 -3.14 -10.99
CA ALA A 77 5.30 -2.00 -11.66
C ALA A 77 6.47 -1.44 -10.84
N VAL A 78 6.30 -1.27 -9.52
CA VAL A 78 7.39 -0.88 -8.61
C VAL A 78 8.55 -1.88 -8.70
N ARG A 79 8.29 -3.18 -8.53
CA ARG A 79 9.34 -4.22 -8.55
C ARG A 79 10.08 -4.34 -9.89
N ALA A 80 9.40 -4.03 -11.00
CA ALA A 80 9.97 -4.04 -12.34
C ALA A 80 10.77 -2.77 -12.67
N HIS A 81 10.68 -1.74 -11.84
CA HIS A 81 11.33 -0.46 -12.10
C HIS A 81 12.86 -0.60 -12.18
N PRO A 82 13.54 0.00 -13.19
CA PRO A 82 14.98 -0.17 -13.41
C PRO A 82 15.85 0.13 -12.19
N VAL A 83 15.47 1.13 -11.38
CA VAL A 83 16.19 1.45 -10.13
C VAL A 83 16.11 0.33 -9.11
N LEU A 84 14.96 -0.33 -8.93
CA LEU A 84 14.87 -1.47 -8.01
C LEU A 84 15.55 -2.72 -8.57
N VAL A 85 15.48 -2.95 -9.88
CA VAL A 85 16.23 -4.03 -10.55
C VAL A 85 17.74 -3.85 -10.34
N ARG A 86 18.24 -2.63 -10.52
CA ARG A 86 19.65 -2.30 -10.27
C ARG A 86 20.00 -2.41 -8.79
N ALA A 87 19.15 -1.91 -7.89
CA ALA A 87 19.35 -2.01 -6.45
C ALA A 87 19.45 -3.45 -5.96
N ARG A 88 18.64 -4.37 -6.54
CA ARG A 88 18.72 -5.81 -6.25
C ARG A 88 20.04 -6.40 -6.72
N THR A 89 20.48 -6.05 -7.92
CA THR A 89 21.78 -6.49 -8.47
C THR A 89 22.94 -6.02 -7.59
N LEU A 90 22.82 -4.84 -6.99
CA LEU A 90 23.81 -4.25 -6.09
C LEU A 90 23.64 -4.67 -4.62
N GLY A 91 22.65 -5.49 -4.27
CA GLY A 91 22.40 -5.94 -2.89
C GLY A 91 21.88 -4.87 -1.93
N ILE A 92 21.41 -3.72 -2.43
CA ILE A 92 20.95 -2.56 -1.64
C ILE A 92 19.43 -2.35 -1.69
N GLU A 93 18.67 -3.32 -2.21
CA GLU A 93 17.23 -3.22 -2.42
C GLU A 93 16.45 -2.82 -1.15
N ALA A 94 16.76 -3.42 0.00
CA ALA A 94 16.09 -3.12 1.26
C ALA A 94 16.21 -1.64 1.66
N THR A 95 17.39 -1.05 1.46
CA THR A 95 17.65 0.37 1.72
C THR A 95 16.84 1.27 0.79
N VAL A 96 16.80 0.94 -0.51
CA VAL A 96 16.04 1.69 -1.51
C VAL A 96 14.54 1.60 -1.25
N LEU A 97 14.02 0.42 -0.91
CA LEU A 97 12.61 0.24 -0.54
C LEU A 97 12.22 1.02 0.71
N ARG A 98 13.12 1.12 1.71
CA ARG A 98 12.88 1.95 2.89
C ARG A 98 12.77 3.43 2.51
N ALA A 99 13.76 3.96 1.78
CA ALA A 99 13.75 5.34 1.33
C ALA A 99 12.51 5.64 0.44
N LEU A 100 12.10 4.68 -0.39
CA LEU A 100 10.94 4.81 -1.26
C LEU A 100 9.63 4.92 -0.48
N ARG A 101 9.46 4.11 0.57
CA ARG A 101 8.28 4.20 1.44
C ARG A 101 8.23 5.54 2.18
N GLU A 102 9.37 6.01 2.68
CA GLU A 102 9.48 7.30 3.36
C GLU A 102 9.14 8.47 2.40
N ALA A 103 9.68 8.45 1.18
CA ALA A 103 9.40 9.46 0.16
C ALA A 103 7.92 9.45 -0.26
N ALA A 104 7.33 8.28 -0.43
CA ALA A 104 5.93 8.14 -0.86
C ALA A 104 4.92 8.50 0.24
N ALA A 105 5.28 8.37 1.52
CA ALA A 105 4.43 8.72 2.65
C ALA A 105 4.23 10.25 2.82
N GLY A 106 5.11 11.08 2.26
CA GLY A 106 5.07 12.54 2.40
C GLY A 106 5.35 13.04 3.83
N PRO A 107 5.36 14.37 4.07
CA PRO A 107 5.69 14.96 5.38
C PRO A 107 4.65 14.70 6.49
N ALA A 108 3.56 13.96 6.23
CA ALA A 108 2.48 13.71 7.19
C ALA A 108 2.79 12.60 8.22
N GLY A 109 3.94 11.92 8.13
CA GLY A 109 4.34 10.87 9.07
C GLY A 109 4.82 11.35 10.46
N LYS A 110 4.90 12.66 10.69
CA LYS A 110 5.29 13.25 11.98
C LYS A 110 4.10 14.00 12.60
N GLY A 111 3.05 13.26 12.94
CA GLY A 111 2.01 13.78 13.82
C GLY A 111 2.64 14.15 15.18
N PRO A 112 2.26 15.29 15.80
CA PRO A 112 2.84 15.73 17.05
C PRO A 112 2.58 14.67 18.14
N SER A 113 3.66 13.99 18.54
CA SER A 113 3.72 13.28 19.82
C SER A 113 3.64 14.33 20.92
N GLY A 114 2.42 14.73 21.23
CA GLY A 114 2.08 15.63 22.31
C GLY A 114 0.62 15.42 22.64
N ARG A 115 0.34 14.50 23.54
CA ARG A 115 -0.86 14.59 24.36
C ARG A 115 -0.45 14.76 25.83
N PRO A 116 -1.25 15.57 26.56
CA PRO A 116 -0.96 16.03 27.92
C PRO A 116 -1.00 14.91 28.96
#